data_AF-A0A0J7NRZ6-F1
#
_entry.id   AF-A0A0J7NRZ6-F1
#
_cell.length_a   1.000
_cell.length_b   1.000
_cell.length_c   1.000
_cell.angle_alpha   90.00
_cell.angle_beta   90.00
_cell.angle_gamma   90.00
#
_symmetry.space_group_name_H-M   'P 1'
#
loop_
_entity.id
_entity.type
_entity.pdbx_description
1 polymer ?
#
loop_
_entity_poly.entity_id
_entity_poly.type
_entity_poly.pdbx_seq_one_letter_code
_entity_poly.pdbx_strand_id
1 'polypeptide(L)'
;MRYPFESKEASELNIQIFETLYYGALEASCEIATEKGPYESYEGSPVSEGILQYDMWNVKPTDLWDWDTLKAKIAKHGVRNSLLIAQMSDAFMAQMLENNVSVEPYTSNIYMIHALSKQFRTVKPRLLRDLIEKGLWDENMCNKIINNGGSIQNIDDIPDELKFLYKTSWEMPQKTIFEMAALRGPFIDQSQCLNVHMIDPLEKLTSMHFYAWEIGLKSSMCHLITNGSAVE
;
A
#
# COMPACT_ATOMS: atom_id res chain seq x y z
N MET A 1 6.72 8.88 11.62
CA MET A 1 6.08 7.62 12.04
C MET A 1 7.09 6.60 12.54
N ARG A 2 8.22 6.34 11.86
CA ARG A 2 9.21 5.33 12.32
C ARG A 2 8.60 3.93 12.49
N TYR A 3 7.60 3.59 11.67
CA TYR A 3 6.97 2.28 11.67
C TYR A 3 7.58 1.44 10.54
N PRO A 4 8.26 0.33 10.88
CA PRO A 4 8.58 -0.72 9.93
C PRO A 4 7.32 -1.21 9.23
N PHE A 5 7.38 -1.55 7.95
CA PHE A 5 6.20 -1.94 7.19
C PHE A 5 5.47 -3.15 7.81
N GLU A 6 6.24 -4.09 8.37
CA GLU A 6 5.72 -5.31 9.03
C GLU A 6 5.25 -5.09 10.47
N SER A 7 5.33 -3.86 11.00
CA SER A 7 4.96 -3.55 12.38
C SER A 7 3.45 -3.52 12.58
N LYS A 8 3.02 -3.76 13.82
CA LYS A 8 1.61 -3.67 14.19
C LYS A 8 1.09 -2.25 14.01
N GLU A 9 1.91 -1.27 14.33
CA GLU A 9 1.62 0.15 14.19
C GLU A 9 1.40 0.54 12.72
N ALA A 10 2.20 -0.01 11.79
CA ALA A 10 1.98 0.19 10.36
C ALA A 10 0.68 -0.48 9.87
N SER A 11 0.34 -1.64 10.42
CA SER A 11 -0.90 -2.37 10.09
C SER A 11 -2.14 -1.60 10.58
N GLU A 12 -2.12 -1.11 11.82
CA GLU A 12 -3.18 -0.28 12.39
C GLU A 12 -3.35 1.03 11.61
N LEU A 13 -2.24 1.69 11.28
CA LEU A 13 -2.27 2.91 10.48
C LEU A 13 -2.82 2.65 9.06
N ASN A 14 -2.45 1.53 8.44
CA ASN A 14 -2.98 1.13 7.13
C ASN A 14 -4.51 0.98 7.16
N ILE A 15 -5.06 0.36 8.22
CA ILE A 15 -6.53 0.28 8.40
C ILE A 15 -7.12 1.69 8.51
N GLN A 16 -6.59 2.51 9.41
CA GLN A 16 -7.12 3.86 9.68
C GLN A 16 -7.09 4.78 8.46
N ILE A 17 -6.04 4.71 7.63
CA ILE A 17 -5.95 5.49 6.39
C ILE A 17 -7.08 5.12 5.44
N PHE A 18 -7.25 3.83 5.14
CA PHE A 18 -8.26 3.39 4.18
C PHE A 18 -9.68 3.53 4.73
N GLU A 19 -9.87 3.34 6.03
CA GLU A 19 -11.12 3.64 6.71
C GLU A 19 -11.51 5.11 6.55
N THR A 20 -10.57 6.03 6.78
CA THR A 20 -10.78 7.47 6.64
C THR A 20 -11.09 7.86 5.19
N LEU A 21 -10.36 7.30 4.22
CA LEU A 21 -10.59 7.56 2.80
C LEU A 21 -12.00 7.11 2.38
N TYR A 22 -12.43 5.92 2.81
CA TYR A 22 -13.74 5.40 2.48
C TYR A 22 -14.87 6.20 3.15
N TYR A 23 -14.72 6.53 4.44
CA TYR A 23 -15.67 7.34 5.18
C TYR A 23 -15.86 8.71 4.51
N GLY A 24 -14.76 9.43 4.26
CA GLY A 24 -14.82 10.76 3.64
C GLY A 24 -15.39 10.73 2.21
N ALA A 25 -15.09 9.69 1.43
CA ALA A 25 -15.65 9.54 0.09
C ALA A 25 -17.16 9.27 0.11
N LEU A 26 -17.63 8.43 1.04
CA LEU A 26 -19.07 8.16 1.23
C LEU A 26 -19.81 9.39 1.73
N GLU A 27 -19.24 10.13 2.68
CA GLU A 27 -19.82 11.37 3.18
C GLU A 27 -20.00 12.39 2.05
N ALA A 28 -18.93 12.66 1.29
CA ALA A 28 -19.01 13.56 0.14
C ALA A 28 -20.02 13.06 -0.91
N SER A 29 -20.07 11.75 -1.18
CA SER A 29 -21.04 11.19 -2.12
C SER A 29 -22.50 11.35 -1.64
N CYS A 30 -22.74 11.24 -0.33
CA CYS A 30 -24.03 11.46 0.30
C CYS A 30 -24.45 12.94 0.28
N GLU A 31 -23.49 13.86 0.47
CA GLU A 31 -23.72 15.31 0.34
C GLU A 31 -24.17 15.65 -1.08
N ILE A 32 -23.48 15.14 -2.10
CA ILE A 32 -23.87 15.36 -3.50
C ILE A 32 -25.22 14.72 -3.81
N ALA A 33 -25.53 13.56 -3.23
CA ALA A 33 -26.84 12.91 -3.39
C ALA A 33 -27.98 13.72 -2.76
N THR A 34 -27.71 14.42 -1.66
CA THR A 34 -28.69 15.32 -1.03
C THR A 34 -29.09 16.46 -1.98
N GLU A 35 -28.15 16.98 -2.76
CA GLU A 35 -28.41 18.06 -3.72
C GLU A 35 -28.96 17.57 -5.07
N LYS A 36 -28.45 16.45 -5.57
CA LYS A 36 -28.67 15.99 -6.96
C LYS A 36 -29.47 14.70 -7.09
N GLY A 37 -29.87 14.11 -5.97
CA GLY A 37 -30.40 12.75 -5.88
C GLY A 37 -29.29 11.69 -6.00
N PRO A 38 -29.59 10.43 -5.63
CA PRO A 38 -28.67 9.31 -5.80
C PRO A 38 -28.40 8.99 -7.28
N TYR A 39 -27.47 8.08 -7.56
CA TYR A 39 -27.28 7.56 -8.92
C TYR A 39 -28.45 6.68 -9.38
N GLU A 40 -28.58 6.49 -10.70
CA GLU A 40 -29.78 5.89 -11.33
C GLU A 40 -30.13 4.48 -10.83
N SER A 41 -29.12 3.66 -10.53
CA SER A 41 -29.27 2.27 -10.07
C SER A 41 -28.99 2.10 -8.56
N TYR A 42 -29.24 3.13 -7.76
CA TYR A 42 -29.02 3.09 -6.31
C TYR A 42 -29.99 2.14 -5.59
N GLU A 43 -31.28 2.19 -5.94
CA GLU A 43 -32.30 1.35 -5.33
C GLU A 43 -32.03 -0.15 -5.59
N GLY A 44 -31.99 -0.95 -4.53
CA GLY A 44 -31.65 -2.37 -4.58
C GLY A 44 -30.14 -2.66 -4.57
N SER A 45 -29.29 -1.64 -4.46
CA SER A 45 -27.87 -1.83 -4.18
C SER A 45 -27.64 -2.19 -2.71
N PRO A 46 -26.54 -2.88 -2.37
CA PRO A 46 -26.22 -3.16 -0.97
C PRO A 46 -26.15 -1.90 -0.09
N VAL A 47 -25.64 -0.79 -0.64
CA VAL A 47 -25.56 0.49 0.09
C VAL A 47 -26.97 1.02 0.42
N SER A 48 -27.95 0.84 -0.48
CA SER A 48 -29.36 1.18 -0.20
C SER A 48 -29.99 0.34 0.91
N GLU A 49 -29.44 -0.86 1.16
CA GLU A 49 -29.83 -1.75 2.26
C GLU A 49 -28.98 -1.52 3.54
N GLY A 50 -28.11 -0.50 3.54
CA GLY A 50 -27.23 -0.19 4.68
C GLY A 50 -26.00 -1.10 4.81
N ILE A 51 -25.71 -1.89 3.78
CA ILE A 51 -24.55 -2.80 3.70
C ILE A 51 -23.41 -2.06 2.99
N LEU A 52 -22.38 -1.69 3.75
CA LEU A 52 -21.16 -1.06 3.25
C LEU A 52 -20.07 -2.09 3.00
N GLN A 53 -18.96 -1.65 2.41
CA GLN A 53 -17.90 -2.55 1.94
C GLN A 53 -17.35 -3.46 3.06
N TYR A 54 -17.17 -2.97 4.28
CA TYR A 54 -16.64 -3.77 5.38
C TYR A 54 -17.65 -4.78 5.92
N ASP A 55 -18.95 -4.50 5.79
CA ASP A 55 -20.01 -5.45 6.16
C ASP A 55 -19.95 -6.69 5.26
N MET A 56 -19.69 -6.50 3.96
CA MET A 56 -19.51 -7.61 3.00
C MET A 56 -18.29 -8.49 3.31
N TRP A 57 -17.33 -7.96 4.07
CA TRP A 57 -16.13 -8.68 4.54
C TRP A 57 -16.30 -9.22 5.96
N ASN A 58 -17.44 -8.99 6.61
CA ASN A 58 -17.68 -9.29 8.03
C ASN A 58 -16.63 -8.66 8.96
N VAL A 59 -16.20 -7.44 8.64
CA VAL A 59 -15.21 -6.69 9.43
C VAL A 59 -15.89 -5.55 10.17
N LYS A 60 -15.60 -5.45 11.48
CA LYS A 60 -15.97 -4.28 12.27
C LYS A 60 -14.90 -3.18 12.08
N PRO A 61 -15.28 -1.96 11.67
CA PRO A 61 -14.35 -0.82 11.58
C PRO A 61 -13.75 -0.43 12.95
N THR A 62 -12.75 0.44 12.93
CA THR A 62 -12.21 1.02 14.17
C THR A 62 -13.15 2.07 14.74
N ASP A 63 -12.89 2.52 15.98
CA ASP A 63 -13.69 3.58 16.61
C ASP A 63 -13.26 5.00 16.17
N LEU A 64 -12.53 5.13 15.05
CA LEU A 64 -12.02 6.40 14.55
C LEU A 64 -13.12 7.30 13.95
N TRP A 65 -14.11 6.69 13.29
CA TRP A 65 -15.20 7.39 12.62
C TRP A 65 -16.57 6.86 13.04
N ASP A 66 -17.57 7.75 13.06
CA ASP A 66 -18.96 7.39 13.43
C ASP A 66 -19.74 6.87 12.21
N TRP A 67 -19.61 5.56 11.98
CA TRP A 67 -20.26 4.85 10.89
C TRP A 67 -21.79 4.81 11.02
N ASP A 68 -22.34 4.85 12.23
CA ASP A 68 -23.79 4.80 12.46
C ASP A 68 -24.45 6.10 12.00
N THR A 69 -23.84 7.23 12.33
CA THR A 69 -24.29 8.55 11.85
C THR A 69 -24.21 8.62 10.32
N LEU A 70 -23.13 8.14 9.71
CA LEU A 70 -22.98 8.12 8.26
C LEU A 70 -24.01 7.20 7.58
N LYS A 71 -24.22 5.99 8.09
CA LYS A 71 -25.26 5.07 7.59
C LYS A 71 -26.66 5.67 7.69
N ALA A 72 -26.97 6.40 8.76
CA ALA A 72 -28.24 7.10 8.90
C ALA A 72 -28.42 8.22 7.85
N LYS A 73 -27.35 8.99 7.55
CA LYS A 73 -27.38 9.98 6.46
C LYS A 73 -27.61 9.31 5.10
N ILE A 74 -26.88 8.23 4.80
CA ILE A 74 -26.99 7.47 3.54
C ILE A 74 -28.39 6.85 3.40
N ALA A 75 -28.95 6.28 4.46
CA ALA A 75 -30.30 5.71 4.42
C ALA A 75 -31.37 6.75 4.06
N LYS A 76 -31.15 8.02 4.43
CA LYS A 76 -32.08 9.12 4.14
C LYS A 76 -31.89 9.74 2.76
N HIS A 77 -30.64 9.90 2.31
CA HIS A 77 -30.30 10.71 1.13
C HIS A 77 -29.72 9.91 -0.03
N GLY A 78 -29.29 8.68 0.21
CA GLY A 78 -28.53 7.86 -0.73
C GLY A 78 -27.11 8.36 -0.95
N VAL A 79 -26.43 7.79 -1.95
CA VAL A 79 -25.10 8.22 -2.41
C VAL A 79 -25.13 8.51 -3.91
N ARG A 80 -24.27 9.42 -4.37
CA ARG A 80 -24.23 9.85 -5.77
C ARG A 80 -23.38 8.93 -6.64
N ASN A 81 -22.48 8.17 -6.05
CA ASN A 81 -21.54 7.30 -6.76
C ASN A 81 -21.75 5.86 -6.28
N SER A 82 -21.79 4.92 -7.23
CA SER A 82 -21.93 3.49 -6.91
C SER A 82 -20.67 2.89 -6.31
N LEU A 83 -19.50 3.39 -6.71
CA LEU A 83 -18.17 2.95 -6.27
C LEU A 83 -17.26 4.18 -6.15
N LEU A 84 -16.33 4.15 -5.21
CA LEU A 84 -15.56 5.31 -4.76
C LEU A 84 -14.05 5.05 -4.72
N ILE A 85 -13.62 3.90 -4.20
CA ILE A 85 -12.23 3.64 -3.87
C ILE A 85 -11.69 2.50 -4.74
N ALA A 86 -10.78 2.86 -5.64
CA ALA A 86 -9.93 1.93 -6.37
C ALA A 86 -8.47 2.31 -6.13
N GLN A 87 -7.70 1.39 -5.56
CA GLN A 87 -6.30 1.63 -5.28
C GLN A 87 -5.49 1.27 -6.54
N MET A 88 -4.98 2.29 -7.23
CA MET A 88 -4.17 2.15 -8.44
C MET A 88 -2.68 2.34 -8.16
N SER A 89 -1.84 1.74 -9.00
CA SER A 89 -0.40 1.97 -9.02
C SER A 89 -0.05 2.90 -10.19
N ASP A 90 0.48 4.09 -9.89
CA ASP A 90 0.98 5.05 -10.88
C ASP A 90 2.41 5.47 -10.53
N ALA A 91 3.38 4.85 -11.20
CA ALA A 91 4.79 5.09 -10.96
C ALA A 91 5.23 6.50 -11.39
N PHE A 92 4.61 7.07 -12.43
CA PHE A 92 4.97 8.39 -12.95
C PHE A 92 4.54 9.50 -11.97
N MET A 93 3.29 9.44 -11.50
CA MET A 93 2.78 10.39 -10.51
C MET A 93 3.52 10.28 -9.18
N ALA A 94 3.83 9.06 -8.74
CA ALA A 94 4.65 8.83 -7.54
C ALA A 94 6.05 9.44 -7.69
N GLN A 95 6.70 9.27 -8.85
CA GLN A 95 8.00 9.86 -9.13
C GLN A 95 7.94 11.40 -9.15
N MET A 96 6.92 11.98 -9.78
CA MET A 96 6.74 13.44 -9.85
C MET A 96 6.55 14.06 -8.46
N LEU A 97 5.88 13.37 -7.54
CA LEU A 97 5.67 13.81 -6.16
C LEU A 97 6.77 13.32 -5.19
N GLU A 98 7.83 12.69 -5.71
CA GLU A 98 8.93 12.12 -4.93
C GLU A 98 8.48 11.13 -3.83
N ASN A 99 7.39 10.42 -4.08
CA ASN A 99 6.80 9.42 -3.18
C ASN A 99 7.13 7.99 -3.63
N ASN A 100 6.90 7.02 -2.73
CA ASN A 100 6.90 5.63 -3.16
C ASN A 100 5.67 5.33 -4.01
N VAL A 101 5.79 4.35 -4.89
CA VAL A 101 4.68 3.91 -5.73
C VAL A 101 3.64 3.22 -4.86
N SER A 102 2.39 3.67 -4.97
CA SER A 102 1.24 2.94 -4.44
C SER A 102 1.34 2.68 -2.92
N VAL A 103 0.66 1.63 -2.47
CA VAL A 103 0.69 1.05 -1.12
C VAL A 103 1.83 0.04 -0.91
N GLU A 104 2.78 0.01 -1.84
CA GLU A 104 3.85 -0.98 -1.84
C GLU A 104 4.97 -0.59 -0.87
N PRO A 105 5.72 -1.56 -0.34
CA PRO A 105 6.97 -1.26 0.32
C PRO A 105 8.01 -0.71 -0.66
N TYR A 106 9.10 -0.16 -0.14
CA TYR A 106 10.20 0.28 -0.98
C TYR A 106 10.84 -0.90 -1.72
N THR A 107 10.93 -0.84 -3.05
CA THR A 107 11.61 -1.88 -3.84
C THR A 107 13.12 -1.84 -3.72
N SER A 108 13.67 -0.64 -3.46
CA SER A 108 15.09 -0.40 -3.22
C SER A 108 15.26 0.88 -2.41
N ASN A 109 16.33 0.96 -1.60
CA ASN A 109 16.71 2.20 -0.91
C ASN A 109 17.57 3.14 -1.77
N ILE A 110 17.86 2.77 -3.02
CA ILE A 110 18.48 3.66 -4.01
C ILE A 110 17.46 4.03 -5.09
N TYR A 111 17.70 5.17 -5.74
CA TYR A 111 16.98 5.60 -6.94
C TYR A 111 17.95 6.14 -7.98
N MET A 112 17.56 6.10 -9.25
CA MET A 112 18.37 6.61 -10.35
C MET A 112 17.91 8.00 -10.76
N ILE A 113 18.87 8.93 -10.78
CA ILE A 113 18.68 10.26 -11.34
C ILE A 113 19.24 10.24 -12.76
N HIS A 114 18.37 10.53 -13.74
CA HIS A 114 18.75 10.69 -15.13
C HIS A 114 19.07 12.16 -15.40
N ALA A 115 20.35 12.50 -15.53
CA ALA A 115 20.80 13.77 -16.06
C ALA A 115 21.19 13.58 -17.53
N LEU A 116 21.05 14.64 -18.35
CA LEU A 116 21.23 14.69 -19.82
C LEU A 116 22.05 13.56 -20.49
N SER A 117 23.23 13.22 -19.96
CA SER A 117 24.11 12.16 -20.47
C SER A 117 24.68 11.21 -19.39
N LYS A 118 24.21 11.29 -18.14
CA LYS A 118 24.71 10.51 -17.00
C LYS A 118 23.58 10.00 -16.12
N GLN A 119 23.74 8.77 -15.65
CA GLN A 119 22.88 8.19 -14.63
C GLN A 119 23.63 8.19 -13.30
N PHE A 120 23.00 8.74 -12.27
CA PHE A 120 23.54 8.75 -10.91
C PHE A 120 22.66 7.90 -10.01
N ARG A 121 23.24 6.87 -9.38
CA ARG A 121 22.57 6.10 -8.32
C ARG A 121 22.74 6.85 -7.01
N THR A 122 21.63 7.21 -6.38
CA THR A 122 21.61 7.98 -5.14
C THR A 122 20.75 7.28 -4.09
N VAL A 123 21.15 7.37 -2.82
CA VAL A 123 20.38 6.83 -1.70
C VAL A 123 19.15 7.69 -1.45
N LYS A 124 18.00 7.05 -1.17
CA LYS A 124 16.73 7.76 -0.94
C LYS A 124 16.85 8.77 0.21
N PRO A 125 16.20 9.95 0.11
CA PRO A 125 16.39 11.05 1.07
C PRO A 125 16.13 10.67 2.54
N ARG A 126 15.17 9.76 2.80
CA ARG A 126 14.82 9.33 4.15
C ARG A 126 15.96 8.54 4.81
N LEU A 127 16.47 7.51 4.15
CA LEU A 127 17.60 6.71 4.66
C LEU A 127 18.86 7.56 4.77
N LEU A 128 19.13 8.41 3.76
CA LEU A 128 20.27 9.32 3.77
C LEU A 128 20.27 10.22 5.02
N ARG A 129 19.12 10.83 5.34
CA ARG A 129 18.98 11.68 6.52
C ARG A 129 19.29 10.92 7.81
N ASP A 130 18.73 9.72 7.97
CA ASP A 130 18.95 8.90 9.16
C ASP A 130 20.42 8.49 9.33
N LEU A 131 21.10 8.15 8.24
CA LEU A 131 22.53 7.82 8.26
C LEU A 131 23.39 9.03 8.63
N ILE A 132 23.06 10.22 8.14
CA ILE A 132 23.74 11.48 8.50
C ILE A 132 23.51 11.80 9.99
N GLU A 133 22.27 11.72 10.47
CA GLU A 133 21.90 12.01 11.86
C GLU A 133 22.62 11.08 12.85
N LYS A 134 22.84 9.80 12.47
CA LYS A 134 23.61 8.84 13.28
C LYS A 134 25.13 8.91 13.05
N GLY A 135 25.62 9.81 12.21
CA GLY A 135 27.06 9.93 11.89
C GLY A 135 27.65 8.74 11.14
N LEU A 136 26.80 7.96 10.44
CA LEU A 136 27.15 6.75 9.69
C LEU A 136 27.35 7.01 8.19
N TRP A 137 27.10 8.24 7.73
CA TRP A 137 27.14 8.59 6.32
C TRP A 137 28.54 8.99 5.85
N ASP A 138 29.11 8.23 4.94
CA ASP A 138 30.30 8.57 4.16
C ASP A 138 30.21 7.99 2.73
N GLU A 139 31.21 8.26 1.90
CA GLU A 139 31.29 7.75 0.53
C GLU A 139 31.36 6.20 0.49
N ASN A 140 31.99 5.59 1.50
CA ASN A 140 32.10 4.14 1.61
C ASN A 140 30.72 3.50 1.87
N MET A 141 29.91 4.07 2.76
CA MET A 141 28.55 3.66 3.06
C MET A 141 27.67 3.76 1.82
N CYS A 142 27.77 4.86 1.07
CA CYS A 142 27.05 5.00 -0.21
C CYS A 142 27.41 3.85 -1.17
N ASN A 143 28.70 3.56 -1.34
CA ASN A 143 29.17 2.47 -2.19
C ASN A 143 28.70 1.08 -1.69
N LYS A 144 28.72 0.82 -0.39
CA LYS A 144 28.19 -0.42 0.22
C LYS A 144 26.72 -0.62 -0.12
N ILE A 145 25.89 0.42 0.04
CA ILE A 145 24.46 0.36 -0.27
C ILE A 145 24.23 0.11 -1.76
N ILE A 146 24.98 0.78 -2.64
CA ILE A 146 24.86 0.59 -4.09
C ILE A 146 25.28 -0.81 -4.52
N ASN A 147 26.38 -1.34 -3.96
CA ASN A 147 26.87 -2.69 -4.24
C ASN A 147 25.89 -3.77 -3.77
N ASN A 148 25.15 -3.51 -2.69
CA ASN A 148 24.09 -4.38 -2.20
C ASN A 148 22.73 -4.17 -2.92
N GLY A 149 22.70 -3.49 -4.07
CA GLY A 149 21.46 -3.26 -4.83
C GLY A 149 20.44 -2.37 -4.12
N GLY A 150 20.87 -1.59 -3.12
CA GLY A 150 20.00 -0.79 -2.26
C GLY A 150 19.47 -1.53 -1.02
N SER A 151 19.93 -2.74 -0.74
CA SER A 151 19.72 -3.40 0.55
C SER A 151 20.71 -2.87 1.60
N ILE A 152 20.23 -2.72 2.84
CA ILE A 152 21.08 -2.36 3.99
C ILE A 152 21.24 -3.49 5.02
N GLN A 153 20.62 -4.65 4.78
CA GLN A 153 20.55 -5.73 5.78
C GLN A 153 21.94 -6.30 6.09
N ASN A 154 22.78 -6.43 5.07
CA ASN A 154 24.12 -7.02 5.14
C ASN A 154 25.23 -5.99 5.42
N ILE A 155 24.90 -4.84 6.01
CA ILE A 155 25.88 -3.80 6.38
C ILE A 155 25.99 -3.76 7.90
N ASP A 156 27.11 -4.24 8.45
CA ASP A 156 27.30 -4.39 9.90
C ASP A 156 27.27 -3.05 10.66
N ASP A 157 27.73 -1.98 10.02
CA ASP A 157 27.79 -0.64 10.63
C ASP A 157 26.39 -0.03 10.89
N ILE A 158 25.34 -0.55 10.26
CA ILE A 158 23.98 -0.01 10.38
C ILE A 158 23.22 -0.71 11.51
N PRO A 159 22.63 0.05 12.47
CA PRO A 159 21.84 -0.53 13.56
C PRO A 159 20.62 -1.30 13.06
N ASP A 160 20.26 -2.37 13.79
CA ASP A 160 19.12 -3.25 13.45
C ASP A 160 17.78 -2.51 13.38
N GLU A 161 17.62 -1.45 14.17
CA GLU A 161 16.45 -0.56 14.11
C GLU A 161 16.25 0.03 12.71
N LEU A 162 17.33 0.53 12.08
CA LEU A 162 17.26 1.09 10.72
C LEU A 162 17.10 -0.02 9.69
N LYS A 163 17.78 -1.15 9.87
CA LYS A 163 17.63 -2.33 9.01
C LYS A 163 16.18 -2.78 8.94
N PHE A 164 15.50 -2.84 10.09
CA PHE A 164 14.09 -3.22 10.15
C PHE A 164 13.17 -2.16 9.53
N LEU A 165 13.47 -0.87 9.73
CA LEU A 165 12.68 0.23 9.15
C LEU A 165 12.78 0.32 7.61
N TYR A 166 13.96 0.04 7.04
CA TYR A 166 14.24 0.20 5.61
C TYR A 166 14.34 -1.13 4.85
N LYS A 167 13.60 -2.15 5.32
CA LYS A 167 13.44 -3.38 4.56
C LYS A 167 12.86 -3.10 3.18
N THR A 168 13.41 -3.78 2.17
CA THR A 168 12.89 -3.71 0.81
C THR A 168 11.80 -4.75 0.56
N SER A 169 11.02 -4.61 -0.52
CA SER A 169 9.97 -5.59 -0.90
C SER A 169 10.53 -7.00 -1.11
N TRP A 170 11.82 -7.13 -1.44
CA TRP A 170 12.53 -8.40 -1.60
C TRP A 170 12.92 -9.06 -0.27
N GLU A 171 12.99 -8.28 0.80
CA GLU A 171 13.43 -8.71 2.14
C GLU A 171 12.24 -9.04 3.06
N MET A 172 11.02 -8.74 2.60
CA MET A 172 9.79 -8.99 3.33
C MET A 172 9.07 -10.25 2.83
N PRO A 173 8.46 -11.04 3.72
CA PRO A 173 7.56 -12.09 3.31
C PRO A 173 6.41 -11.51 2.50
N GLN A 174 6.17 -12.04 1.30
CA GLN A 174 5.04 -11.62 0.46
C GLN A 174 3.70 -11.82 1.16
N LYS A 175 3.63 -12.79 2.07
CA LYS A 175 2.47 -13.02 2.95
C LYS A 175 2.07 -11.74 3.72
N THR A 176 3.03 -11.00 4.27
CA THR A 176 2.77 -9.76 5.01
C THR A 176 2.15 -8.68 4.11
N ILE A 177 2.57 -8.62 2.84
CA ILE A 177 2.01 -7.68 1.86
C ILE A 177 0.55 -8.04 1.55
N PHE A 178 0.23 -9.32 1.40
CA PHE A 178 -1.14 -9.80 1.23
C PHE A 178 -2.00 -9.56 2.47
N GLU A 179 -1.46 -9.77 3.66
CA GLU A 179 -2.15 -9.49 4.93
C GLU A 179 -2.49 -8.00 5.03
N MET A 180 -1.54 -7.10 4.73
CA MET A 180 -1.83 -5.65 4.69
C MET A 180 -2.85 -5.26 3.62
N ALA A 181 -2.84 -5.93 2.48
CA ALA A 181 -3.84 -5.76 1.43
C ALA A 181 -5.24 -6.22 1.89
N ALA A 182 -5.32 -7.32 2.62
CA ALA A 182 -6.57 -7.82 3.17
C ALA A 182 -7.10 -6.90 4.30
N LEU A 183 -6.22 -6.34 5.12
CA LEU A 183 -6.61 -5.39 6.18
C LEU A 183 -7.26 -4.11 5.65
N ARG A 184 -6.81 -3.61 4.49
CA ARG A 184 -7.41 -2.42 3.85
C ARG A 184 -8.60 -2.75 2.95
N GLY A 185 -8.73 -4.01 2.48
CA GLY A 185 -9.77 -4.48 1.57
C GLY A 185 -11.22 -4.16 1.99
N PRO A 186 -11.59 -4.27 3.28
CA PRO A 186 -12.90 -3.88 3.80
C PRO A 186 -13.30 -2.42 3.54
N PHE A 187 -12.35 -1.54 3.19
CA PHE A 187 -12.59 -0.12 2.92
C PHE A 187 -12.30 0.24 1.45
N ILE A 188 -12.21 -0.76 0.57
CA ILE A 188 -12.00 -0.59 -0.88
C ILE A 188 -13.16 -1.29 -1.62
N ASP A 189 -14.10 -0.49 -2.13
CA ASP A 189 -15.30 -1.00 -2.79
C ASP A 189 -15.04 -1.61 -4.18
N GLN A 190 -13.97 -1.17 -4.85
CA GLN A 190 -13.47 -1.82 -6.07
C GLN A 190 -12.40 -2.87 -5.76
N SER A 191 -11.14 -2.62 -6.11
CA SER A 191 -10.01 -3.50 -5.80
C SER A 191 -8.73 -2.67 -5.69
N GLN A 192 -7.60 -3.36 -5.55
CA GLN A 192 -6.27 -2.79 -5.42
C GLN A 192 -5.29 -3.45 -6.40
N CYS A 193 -4.42 -2.65 -7.02
CA CYS A 193 -3.33 -3.16 -7.84
C CYS A 193 -2.16 -3.56 -6.93
N LEU A 194 -2.04 -4.86 -6.70
CA LEU A 194 -1.00 -5.44 -5.86
C LEU A 194 0.12 -6.01 -6.73
N ASN A 195 1.30 -5.38 -6.69
CA ASN A 195 2.50 -5.93 -7.33
C ASN A 195 3.19 -6.93 -6.41
N VAL A 196 3.53 -8.08 -6.96
CA VAL A 196 4.11 -9.20 -6.22
C VAL A 196 5.57 -9.34 -6.63
N HIS A 197 6.46 -9.30 -5.63
CA HIS A 197 7.90 -9.37 -5.84
C HIS A 197 8.39 -10.77 -5.41
N MET A 198 8.93 -11.55 -6.35
CA MET A 198 9.41 -12.91 -6.03
C MET A 198 10.72 -13.24 -6.72
N ILE A 199 11.58 -13.94 -5.98
CA ILE A 199 12.74 -14.65 -6.51
C ILE A 199 12.29 -16.10 -6.74
N ASP A 200 12.50 -16.61 -7.95
CA ASP A 200 12.12 -17.95 -8.40
C ASP A 200 10.64 -18.31 -8.14
N PRO A 201 9.71 -17.71 -8.89
CA PRO A 201 8.29 -17.75 -8.57
C PRO A 201 7.62 -19.11 -8.84
N LEU A 202 8.21 -19.96 -9.70
CA LEU A 202 7.51 -21.09 -10.32
C LEU A 202 6.81 -22.03 -9.30
N GLU A 203 7.51 -22.38 -8.23
CA GLU A 203 6.99 -23.28 -7.18
C GLU A 203 6.07 -22.58 -6.17
N LYS A 204 6.15 -21.25 -6.07
CA LYS A 204 5.46 -20.43 -5.05
C LYS A 204 4.22 -19.71 -5.57
N LEU A 205 4.05 -19.61 -6.90
CA LEU A 205 2.91 -18.89 -7.49
C LEU A 205 1.56 -19.53 -7.13
N THR A 206 1.48 -20.85 -7.17
CA THR A 206 0.24 -21.56 -6.85
C THR A 206 -0.17 -21.30 -5.42
N SER A 207 0.73 -21.54 -4.45
CA SER A 207 0.45 -21.31 -3.03
C SER A 207 0.13 -19.85 -2.72
N MET A 208 0.77 -18.90 -3.42
CA MET A 208 0.45 -17.48 -3.32
C MET A 208 -0.96 -17.15 -3.77
N HIS A 209 -1.39 -17.63 -4.94
CA HIS A 209 -2.74 -17.36 -5.44
C HIS A 209 -3.82 -18.00 -4.56
N PHE A 210 -3.58 -19.22 -4.07
CA PHE A 210 -4.48 -19.86 -3.09
C PHE A 210 -4.57 -19.04 -1.81
N TYR A 211 -3.44 -18.59 -1.27
CA TYR A 211 -3.43 -17.77 -0.07
C TYR A 211 -4.20 -16.44 -0.26
N ALA A 212 -3.97 -15.75 -1.38
CA ALA A 212 -4.69 -14.52 -1.70
C ALA A 212 -6.22 -14.74 -1.81
N TRP A 213 -6.64 -15.87 -2.38
CA TRP A 213 -8.05 -16.27 -2.46
C TRP A 213 -8.64 -16.60 -1.08
N GLU A 214 -7.92 -17.36 -0.25
CA GLU A 214 -8.36 -17.76 1.10
C GLU A 214 -8.60 -16.56 2.02
N ILE A 215 -7.79 -15.51 1.91
CA ILE A 215 -7.94 -14.28 2.71
C ILE A 215 -8.93 -13.28 2.08
N GLY A 216 -9.59 -13.65 0.98
CA GLY A 216 -10.67 -12.89 0.37
C GLY A 216 -10.25 -11.76 -0.59
N LEU A 217 -8.99 -11.69 -1.03
CA LEU A 217 -8.58 -10.63 -1.96
C LEU A 217 -9.31 -10.72 -3.30
N LYS A 218 -9.88 -9.59 -3.74
CA LYS A 218 -10.54 -9.45 -5.05
C LYS A 218 -9.54 -9.54 -6.21
N SER A 219 -8.31 -9.04 -6.02
CA SER A 219 -7.22 -9.13 -6.99
C SER A 219 -5.99 -9.70 -6.30
N SER A 220 -5.52 -10.85 -6.77
CA SER A 220 -4.36 -11.55 -6.19
C SER A 220 -3.03 -10.99 -6.70
N MET A 221 -2.97 -10.52 -7.95
CA MET A 221 -1.74 -10.01 -8.55
C MET A 221 -2.03 -9.08 -9.73
N CYS A 222 -1.34 -7.94 -9.78
CA CYS A 222 -1.37 -6.97 -10.88
C CYS A 222 -0.18 -7.24 -11.81
N HIS A 223 1.03 -7.15 -11.28
CA HIS A 223 2.27 -7.58 -11.94
C HIS A 223 3.07 -8.54 -11.05
N LEU A 224 3.71 -9.52 -11.68
CA LEU A 224 4.78 -10.31 -11.08
C LEU A 224 6.12 -9.69 -11.44
N ILE A 225 6.85 -9.21 -10.44
CA ILE A 225 8.18 -8.65 -10.61
C ILE A 225 9.18 -9.69 -10.13
N THR A 226 9.94 -10.24 -11.07
CA THR A 226 11.04 -11.16 -10.79
C THR A 226 12.36 -10.43 -10.90
N ASN A 227 13.31 -10.79 -10.05
CA ASN A 227 14.68 -10.33 -10.23
C ASN A 227 15.36 -11.25 -11.25
N GLY A 228 15.75 -10.72 -12.41
CA GLY A 228 16.39 -11.48 -13.49
C GLY A 228 17.82 -11.96 -13.21
N SER A 229 18.22 -12.09 -11.93
CA SER A 229 19.57 -12.52 -11.54
C SER A 229 19.76 -14.04 -11.54
N ALA A 230 18.91 -14.79 -12.24
CA ALA A 230 19.01 -16.24 -12.37
C ALA A 230 18.60 -16.69 -13.78
N VAL A 231 19.27 -16.16 -14.81
CA VAL A 231 19.43 -16.85 -16.10
C VAL A 231 20.88 -16.59 -16.52
N GLU A 232 21.70 -17.64 -16.36
CA GLU A 232 23.06 -17.93 -16.87
C GLU A 232 23.96 -16.79 -17.35
#